data_AF-A0A7X6LXD9-F1
#
_entry.id   AF-A0A7X6LXD9-F1
#
_cell.length_a   1.000
_cell.length_b   1.000
_cell.length_c   1.000
_cell.angle_alpha   90.00
_cell.angle_beta   90.00
_cell.angle_gamma   90.00
#
_symmetry.space_group_name_H-M   'P 1'
#
loop_
_entity.id
_entity.type
_entity.pdbx_description
1 polymer ?
#
loop_
_entity_poly.entity_id
_entity_poly.type
_entity_poly.pdbx_seq_one_letter_code
_entity_poly.pdbx_strand_id
1 'polypeptide(L)'
;MTTDQPDRQKRWLVLTAPGWGTDEATQQELPPEAIIGGWQIDEDGRSGPFEPNLAYLPADESWPSDPLDAILRQAAADPSQSIDKRNLIRDFIATLWNSVVDIGCDADGRPLLCTSEDVPCVLITTAAVHRQGVEVDRWRPLVGDRIADAVPAGVEVLINPNSPASCRLTVAALRPPAPRV
;
A
#
# COMPACT_ATOMS: atom_id res chain seq x y z
N MET A 1 -26.32 -34.15 -12.56
CA MET A 1 -26.74 -33.05 -11.66
C MET A 1 -25.47 -32.49 -11.06
N THR A 2 -24.99 -31.39 -11.63
CA THR A 2 -23.79 -30.68 -11.19
C THR A 2 -24.27 -29.66 -10.16
N THR A 3 -23.96 -29.88 -8.88
CA THR A 3 -24.18 -28.87 -7.85
C THR A 3 -23.12 -27.80 -8.04
N ASP A 4 -23.51 -26.73 -8.73
CA ASP A 4 -22.79 -25.46 -8.72
C ASP A 4 -22.90 -24.91 -7.31
N GLN A 5 -21.87 -25.15 -6.49
CA GLN A 5 -21.81 -24.65 -5.13
C GLN A 5 -21.55 -23.14 -5.24
N PRO A 6 -22.44 -22.27 -4.71
CA PRO A 6 -22.28 -20.84 -4.83
C PRO A 6 -20.90 -20.47 -4.28
N ASP A 7 -20.14 -19.76 -5.12
CA ASP A 7 -18.77 -19.33 -4.86
C ASP A 7 -18.65 -18.84 -3.41
N ARG A 8 -17.84 -19.52 -2.61
CA ARG A 8 -17.77 -19.34 -1.15
C ARG A 8 -17.44 -17.87 -0.89
N GLN A 9 -18.44 -17.09 -0.48
CA GLN A 9 -18.37 -15.63 -0.42
C GLN A 9 -17.11 -15.20 0.33
N LYS A 10 -16.15 -14.60 -0.40
CA LYS A 10 -14.90 -14.10 0.18
C LYS A 10 -15.27 -13.06 1.24
N ARG A 11 -14.85 -13.29 2.49
CA ARG A 11 -15.10 -12.38 3.60
C ARG A 11 -14.01 -11.31 3.61
N TRP A 12 -14.39 -10.07 3.85
CA TRP A 12 -13.48 -8.94 3.90
C TRP A 12 -13.69 -8.16 5.20
N LEU A 13 -12.60 -7.77 5.83
CA LEU A 13 -12.57 -6.69 6.81
C LEU A 13 -12.15 -5.42 6.06
N VAL A 14 -12.96 -4.37 6.09
CA VAL A 14 -12.70 -3.14 5.31
C VAL A 14 -12.35 -1.97 6.20
N LEU A 15 -11.46 -1.11 5.70
CA LEU A 15 -11.15 0.19 6.28
C LEU A 15 -11.92 1.26 5.49
N THR A 16 -12.72 2.07 6.18
CA THR A 16 -13.55 3.11 5.56
C THR A 16 -12.92 4.49 5.64
N ALA A 17 -13.29 5.37 4.72
CA ALA A 17 -12.90 6.76 4.71
C ALA A 17 -13.36 7.49 6.01
N PRO A 18 -12.59 8.47 6.51
CA PRO A 18 -13.01 9.31 7.62
C PRO A 18 -14.35 9.99 7.32
N GLY A 19 -15.24 10.07 8.32
CA GLY A 19 -16.55 10.70 8.16
C GLY A 19 -17.61 9.82 7.49
N TRP A 20 -17.27 8.60 7.04
CA TRP A 20 -18.29 7.60 6.75
C TRP A 20 -18.92 7.11 8.06
N GLY A 21 -20.04 7.72 8.43
CA GLY A 21 -20.82 7.38 9.62
C GLY A 21 -21.76 6.21 9.35
N THR A 22 -21.76 5.24 10.26
CA THR A 22 -22.85 4.27 10.39
C THR A 22 -24.05 4.96 11.03
N ASP A 23 -24.67 5.91 10.34
CA ASP A 23 -26.01 6.35 10.77
C ASP A 23 -26.93 5.14 10.59
N GLU A 24 -27.25 4.48 11.72
CA GLU A 24 -27.99 3.20 11.80
C GLU A 24 -29.34 3.23 11.06
N ALA A 25 -29.81 4.41 10.67
CA ALA A 25 -31.08 4.64 9.96
C ALA A 25 -31.07 4.25 8.48
N THR A 26 -29.89 4.06 7.87
CA THR A 26 -29.79 3.58 6.48
C THR A 26 -28.87 2.38 6.43
N GLN A 27 -29.44 1.19 6.21
CA GLN A 27 -28.74 0.02 5.68
C GLN A 27 -28.26 0.30 4.24
N GLN A 28 -27.59 1.41 4.01
CA GLN A 28 -27.02 1.75 2.72
C GLN A 28 -25.81 0.83 2.52
N GLU A 29 -25.77 0.16 1.37
CA GLU A 29 -24.58 -0.57 0.95
C GLU A 29 -23.39 0.40 0.90
N LEU A 30 -22.26 -0.02 1.49
CA LEU A 30 -21.05 0.79 1.56
C LEU A 30 -20.51 0.98 0.13
N PRO A 31 -20.53 2.21 -0.42
CA PRO A 31 -20.12 2.43 -1.80
C PRO A 31 -18.60 2.21 -1.90
N PRO A 32 -18.08 1.70 -3.03
CA PRO A 32 -16.66 1.41 -3.18
C PRO A 32 -15.77 2.62 -2.85
N GLU A 33 -16.19 3.83 -3.19
CA GLU A 33 -15.41 5.05 -3.01
C GLU A 33 -15.29 5.45 -1.52
N ALA A 34 -16.10 4.87 -0.63
CA ALA A 34 -15.99 5.03 0.82
C ALA A 34 -15.08 3.99 1.49
N ILE A 35 -14.54 3.03 0.73
CA ILE A 35 -13.64 1.98 1.20
C ILE A 35 -12.21 2.33 0.81
N ILE A 36 -11.33 2.57 1.79
CA ILE A 36 -9.90 2.80 1.57
C ILE A 36 -9.23 1.52 1.03
N GLY A 37 -9.61 0.38 1.60
CA GLY A 37 -9.08 -0.93 1.26
C GLY A 37 -9.55 -1.96 2.29
N GLY A 38 -8.94 -3.14 2.29
CA GLY A 38 -9.31 -4.15 3.26
C GLY A 38 -8.41 -5.37 3.28
N TRP A 39 -8.74 -6.27 4.18
CA TRP A 39 -8.08 -7.56 4.36
C TRP A 39 -9.05 -8.67 4.01
N GLN A 40 -8.67 -9.52 3.06
CA GLN A 40 -9.40 -10.76 2.82
C GLN A 40 -9.23 -11.67 4.04
N ILE A 41 -10.33 -12.20 4.55
CA ILE A 41 -10.36 -13.14 5.67
C ILE A 41 -10.53 -14.55 5.10
N ASP A 42 -9.59 -15.43 5.43
CA ASP A 42 -9.64 -16.84 5.05
C ASP A 42 -10.65 -17.65 5.88
N GLU A 43 -10.75 -18.95 5.60
CA GLU A 43 -11.69 -19.84 6.26
C GLU A 43 -11.38 -20.05 7.76
N ASP A 44 -10.12 -19.90 8.14
CA ASP A 44 -9.63 -20.01 9.52
C ASP A 44 -9.80 -18.69 10.29
N GLY A 45 -10.29 -17.63 9.63
CA GLY A 45 -10.44 -16.30 10.22
C GLY A 45 -9.16 -15.47 10.22
N ARG A 46 -8.11 -15.89 9.51
CA ARG A 46 -6.86 -15.12 9.38
C ARG A 46 -7.00 -14.09 8.26
N SER A 47 -6.44 -12.91 8.49
CA SER A 47 -6.35 -11.86 7.48
C SER A 47 -5.16 -12.10 6.56
N GLY A 48 -5.36 -11.94 5.25
CA GLY A 48 -4.30 -11.72 4.28
C GLY A 48 -3.66 -10.34 4.41
N PRO A 49 -2.83 -9.91 3.44
CA PRO A 49 -2.31 -8.54 3.40
C PRO A 49 -3.43 -7.52 3.20
N PHE A 50 -3.16 -6.26 3.56
CA PHE A 50 -4.02 -5.13 3.22
C PHE A 50 -3.99 -4.91 1.70
N GLU A 51 -5.16 -4.88 1.07
CA GLU A 51 -5.32 -4.56 -0.34
C GLU A 51 -5.94 -3.16 -0.49
N PRO A 52 -5.24 -2.21 -1.14
CA PRO A 52 -5.79 -0.89 -1.39
C PRO A 52 -6.93 -0.98 -2.41
N ASN A 53 -8.00 -0.23 -2.18
CA ASN A 53 -9.09 -0.15 -3.13
C ASN A 53 -8.73 0.80 -4.28
N LEU A 54 -8.73 0.29 -5.52
CA LEU A 54 -8.39 1.09 -6.70
C LEU A 54 -9.42 2.17 -7.04
N ALA A 55 -10.64 2.05 -6.51
CA ALA A 55 -11.69 3.06 -6.64
C ALA A 55 -11.61 4.16 -5.57
N TYR A 56 -10.79 3.99 -4.54
CA TYR A 56 -10.67 5.00 -3.48
C TYR A 56 -9.86 6.20 -3.96
N LEU A 57 -10.47 7.38 -3.80
CA LEU A 57 -9.82 8.67 -3.97
C LEU A 57 -10.15 9.51 -2.73
N PRO A 58 -9.15 9.99 -1.97
CA PRO A 58 -9.39 10.89 -0.86
C PRO A 58 -10.16 12.12 -1.32
N ALA A 59 -11.16 12.53 -0.53
CA ALA A 59 -11.95 13.73 -0.81
C ALA A 59 -11.14 15.04 -0.68
N ASP A 60 -10.03 14.99 0.07
CA ASP A 60 -9.14 16.11 0.33
C ASP A 60 -7.68 15.62 0.23
N GLU A 61 -6.80 16.39 -0.41
CA GLU A 61 -5.39 16.03 -0.58
C GLU A 61 -4.62 15.90 0.75
N SER A 62 -5.12 16.51 1.83
CA SER A 62 -4.57 16.38 3.18
C SER A 62 -4.87 15.03 3.82
N TRP A 63 -5.90 14.32 3.35
CA TRP A 63 -6.26 13.01 3.88
C TRP A 63 -5.34 11.93 3.31
N PRO A 64 -4.97 10.93 4.14
CA PRO A 64 -4.17 9.82 3.66
C PRO A 64 -4.95 8.97 2.65
N SER A 65 -4.25 8.50 1.63
CA SER A 65 -4.79 7.59 0.61
C SER A 65 -4.92 6.15 1.10
N ASP A 66 -4.08 5.75 2.06
CA ASP A 66 -4.03 4.43 2.67
C ASP A 66 -3.24 4.48 4.00
N PRO A 67 -3.16 3.37 4.78
CA PRO A 67 -2.39 3.35 6.02
C PRO A 67 -0.89 3.63 5.89
N LEU A 68 -0.26 3.25 4.77
CA LEU A 68 1.16 3.53 4.51
C LEU A 68 1.39 5.02 4.26
N ASP A 69 0.55 5.65 3.43
CA ASP A 69 0.58 7.10 3.19
C ASP A 69 0.33 7.89 4.48
N ALA A 70 -0.57 7.43 5.35
CA ALA A 70 -0.79 8.03 6.67
C ALA A 70 0.48 8.06 7.53
N ILE A 71 1.22 6.94 7.60
CA ILE A 71 2.46 6.85 8.36
C ILE A 71 3.56 7.73 7.73
N LEU A 72 3.68 7.74 6.40
CA LEU A 72 4.67 8.58 5.71
C LEU A 72 4.42 10.07 5.93
N ARG A 73 3.16 10.52 5.83
CA ARG A 73 2.77 11.91 6.13
C ARG A 73 3.09 12.28 7.57
N GLN A 74 2.82 11.38 8.52
CA GLN A 74 3.17 11.60 9.92
C GLN A 74 4.69 11.68 10.14
N ALA A 75 5.48 10.87 9.44
CA ALA A 75 6.94 10.90 9.50
C ALA A 75 7.57 12.12 8.81
N ALA A 76 6.87 12.71 7.85
CA ALA A 76 7.24 13.94 7.15
C ALA A 76 6.81 15.22 7.90
N ALA A 77 5.82 15.13 8.80
CA ALA A 77 5.39 16.24 9.63
C ALA A 77 6.51 16.76 10.56
N ASP A 78 6.38 18.01 11.01
CA ASP A 78 7.42 18.78 11.72
C ASP A 78 8.11 17.96 12.85
N PRO A 79 9.46 17.92 12.90
CA PRO A 79 10.24 17.23 13.93
C PRO A 79 9.93 17.66 15.37
N SER A 80 9.37 18.86 15.58
CA SER A 80 8.94 19.34 16.89
C SER A 80 7.65 18.69 17.41
N GLN A 81 6.89 18.02 16.52
CA GLN A 81 5.62 17.36 16.84
C GLN A 81 5.72 15.82 16.82
N SER A 82 6.87 15.24 16.50
CA SER A 82 6.97 13.81 16.22
C SER A 82 7.29 12.97 17.47
N ILE A 83 6.35 12.09 17.78
CA ILE A 83 6.62 10.72 18.27
C ILE A 83 7.91 10.17 17.61
N ASP A 84 8.72 9.41 18.35
CA ASP A 84 10.02 8.86 17.91
C ASP A 84 9.97 8.39 16.45
N LYS A 85 10.58 9.16 15.54
CA LYS A 85 10.58 8.91 14.08
C LYS A 85 11.05 7.50 13.72
N ARG A 86 11.88 6.88 14.57
CA ARG A 86 12.31 5.48 14.38
C ARG A 86 11.16 4.50 14.56
N ASN A 87 10.24 4.75 15.50
CA ASN A 87 9.05 3.94 15.66
C ASN A 87 8.15 4.06 14.42
N LEU A 88 7.96 5.26 13.88
CA LEU A 88 7.19 5.44 12.64
C LEU A 88 7.81 4.71 11.44
N ILE A 89 9.14 4.75 11.28
CA ILE A 89 9.82 4.00 10.20
C ILE A 89 9.64 2.49 10.40
N ARG A 90 9.75 2.00 11.64
CA ARG A 90 9.52 0.58 11.95
C ARG A 90 8.07 0.18 11.66
N ASP A 91 7.12 1.01 12.06
CA ASP A 91 5.69 0.75 11.87
C ASP A 91 5.34 0.82 10.38
N PHE A 92 5.96 1.72 9.62
CA PHE A 92 5.86 1.78 8.16
C PHE A 92 6.35 0.47 7.51
N ILE A 93 7.56 0.02 7.84
CA ILE A 93 8.15 -1.21 7.27
C ILE A 93 7.29 -2.44 7.63
N ALA A 94 6.85 -2.54 8.89
CA ALA A 94 5.99 -3.65 9.34
C ALA A 94 4.63 -3.66 8.64
N THR A 95 4.04 -2.48 8.43
CA THR A 95 2.80 -2.32 7.67
C THR A 95 3.03 -2.69 6.21
N LEU A 96 4.13 -2.22 5.61
CA LEU A 96 4.46 -2.47 4.21
C LEU A 96 4.57 -3.97 3.92
N TRP A 97 5.24 -4.74 4.78
CA TRP A 97 5.35 -6.20 4.62
C TRP A 97 3.99 -6.91 4.54
N ASN A 98 2.97 -6.34 5.17
CA ASN A 98 1.62 -6.90 5.24
C ASN A 98 0.63 -6.14 4.35
N SER A 99 1.11 -5.44 3.32
CA SER A 99 0.28 -4.72 2.36
C SER A 99 0.60 -5.14 0.94
N VAL A 100 -0.42 -5.14 0.08
CA VAL A 100 -0.24 -5.15 -1.37
C VAL A 100 0.07 -3.74 -1.83
N VAL A 101 1.15 -3.60 -2.58
CA VAL A 101 1.55 -2.37 -3.27
C VAL A 101 1.65 -2.65 -4.77
N ASP A 102 1.70 -1.61 -5.59
CA ASP A 102 1.99 -1.79 -7.01
C ASP A 102 3.42 -1.40 -7.33
N ILE A 103 4.11 -2.27 -8.07
CA ILE A 103 5.41 -1.96 -8.69
C ILE A 103 5.19 -1.53 -10.14
N GLY A 104 5.88 -0.45 -10.53
CA GLY A 104 5.92 0.03 -11.91
C GLY A 104 6.79 -0.88 -12.78
N CYS A 105 6.27 -1.32 -13.92
CA CYS A 105 6.96 -2.23 -14.84
C CYS A 105 6.93 -1.74 -16.29
N ASP A 106 7.90 -2.21 -17.07
CA ASP A 106 7.92 -2.12 -18.52
C ASP A 106 6.96 -3.12 -19.19
N ALA A 107 6.88 -3.08 -20.52
CA ALA A 107 6.03 -3.94 -21.33
C ALA A 107 6.34 -5.45 -21.19
N ASP A 108 7.58 -5.80 -20.83
CA ASP A 108 8.03 -7.17 -20.56
C ASP A 108 7.72 -7.61 -19.12
N GLY A 109 7.16 -6.70 -18.30
CA GLY A 109 6.82 -6.94 -16.91
C GLY A 109 8.01 -6.88 -15.96
N ARG A 110 9.14 -6.29 -16.37
CA ARG A 110 10.31 -6.05 -15.53
C ARG A 110 10.16 -4.71 -14.79
N PRO A 111 10.67 -4.57 -13.55
CA PRO A 111 10.62 -3.30 -12.83
C PRO A 111 11.23 -2.16 -13.64
N LEU A 112 10.47 -1.09 -13.83
CA LEU A 112 10.96 0.12 -14.48
C LEU A 112 11.84 0.89 -13.50
N LEU A 113 12.98 1.38 -13.98
CA LEU A 113 13.93 2.16 -13.19
C LEU A 113 13.76 3.65 -13.48
N CYS A 114 13.74 4.44 -12.41
CA CYS A 114 13.89 5.90 -12.46
C CYS A 114 15.16 6.31 -11.70
N THR A 115 15.48 7.59 -11.75
CA THR A 115 16.55 8.18 -10.94
C THR A 115 15.96 9.15 -9.93
N SER A 116 16.35 9.02 -8.66
CA SER A 116 16.04 9.98 -7.59
C SER A 116 17.35 10.40 -6.94
N GLU A 117 17.73 11.68 -7.08
CA GLU A 117 19.01 12.23 -6.59
C GLU A 117 20.22 11.36 -6.99
N ASP A 118 20.32 11.05 -8.29
CA ASP A 118 21.39 10.20 -8.86
C ASP A 118 21.40 8.73 -8.39
N VAL A 119 20.39 8.29 -7.63
CA VAL A 119 20.23 6.89 -7.21
C VAL A 119 19.15 6.18 -8.05
N PRO A 120 19.47 5.03 -8.69
CA PRO A 120 18.48 4.26 -9.43
C PRO A 120 17.46 3.65 -8.46
N CYS A 121 16.18 3.83 -8.75
CA CYS A 121 15.07 3.34 -7.94
C CYS A 121 14.04 2.59 -8.79
N VAL A 122 13.43 1.56 -8.22
CA VAL A 122 12.13 1.08 -8.70
C VAL A 122 11.01 1.97 -8.17
N LEU A 123 9.92 2.08 -8.92
CA LEU A 123 8.75 2.86 -8.54
C LEU A 123 7.73 1.95 -7.84
N ILE A 124 7.28 2.35 -6.65
CA ILE A 124 6.22 1.67 -5.92
C ILE A 124 5.12 2.67 -5.53
N THR A 125 3.86 2.27 -5.66
CA THR A 125 2.70 3.05 -5.19
C THR A 125 1.87 2.22 -4.21
N THR A 126 1.42 2.84 -3.12
CA THR A 126 0.62 2.19 -2.07
C THR A 126 -0.89 2.30 -2.31
N ALA A 127 -1.32 3.25 -3.14
CA ALA A 127 -2.70 3.45 -3.57
C ALA A 127 -2.78 3.96 -5.02
N ALA A 128 -3.95 3.80 -5.64
CA ALA A 128 -4.17 4.15 -7.05
C ALA A 128 -3.92 5.63 -7.37
N VAL A 129 -4.22 6.53 -6.43
CA VAL A 129 -4.00 7.98 -6.59
C VAL A 129 -2.52 8.31 -6.83
N HIS A 130 -1.59 7.54 -6.26
CA HIS A 130 -0.15 7.77 -6.41
C HIS A 130 0.42 7.32 -7.77
N ARG A 131 -0.39 6.71 -8.63
CA ARG A 131 -0.01 6.37 -10.01
C ARG A 131 -0.07 7.59 -10.94
N GLN A 132 -0.74 8.67 -10.53
CA GLN A 132 -0.92 9.86 -11.36
C GLN A 132 0.42 10.57 -11.62
N GLY A 133 0.68 10.91 -12.88
CA GLY A 133 1.92 11.57 -13.28
C GLY A 133 3.17 10.68 -13.24
N VAL A 134 2.99 9.37 -13.14
CA VAL A 134 4.09 8.38 -13.15
C VAL A 134 3.98 7.55 -14.43
N GLU A 135 4.99 7.66 -15.29
CA GLU A 135 5.02 6.97 -16.57
C GLU A 135 5.61 5.56 -16.41
N VAL A 136 4.75 4.55 -16.51
CA VAL A 136 5.10 3.12 -16.55
C VAL A 136 4.20 2.42 -17.55
N ASP A 137 4.65 1.31 -18.14
CA ASP A 137 3.80 0.55 -19.07
C ASP A 137 2.70 -0.19 -18.31
N ARG A 138 3.02 -0.74 -17.14
CA ARG A 138 2.08 -1.53 -16.32
C ARG A 138 2.36 -1.38 -14.82
N TRP A 139 1.29 -1.33 -14.04
CA TRP A 139 1.34 -1.54 -12.60
C TRP A 139 1.06 -3.01 -12.28
N ARG A 140 1.90 -3.62 -11.46
CA ARG A 140 1.72 -5.00 -11.02
C ARG A 140 1.59 -5.07 -9.49
N PRO A 141 0.57 -5.74 -8.96
CA PRO A 141 0.45 -5.91 -7.52
C PRO A 141 1.57 -6.82 -6.99
N LEU A 142 2.08 -6.48 -5.82
CA LEU A 142 3.15 -7.17 -5.11
C LEU A 142 2.91 -7.06 -3.60
N VAL A 143 2.96 -8.18 -2.88
CA VAL A 143 2.96 -8.14 -1.41
C VAL A 143 4.28 -7.55 -0.94
N GLY A 144 4.24 -6.62 0.01
CA GLY A 144 5.40 -5.81 0.36
C GLY A 144 6.58 -6.60 0.93
N ASP A 145 6.36 -7.79 1.50
CA ASP A 145 7.42 -8.72 1.91
C ASP A 145 8.26 -9.25 0.73
N ARG A 146 7.74 -9.16 -0.51
CA ARG A 146 8.42 -9.58 -1.75
C ARG A 146 9.13 -8.47 -2.49
N ILE A 147 9.07 -7.22 -2.01
CA ILE A 147 9.74 -6.10 -2.68
C ILE A 147 11.24 -6.37 -2.82
N ALA A 148 11.91 -6.83 -1.76
CA ALA A 148 13.35 -7.07 -1.79
C ALA A 148 13.79 -8.15 -2.81
N ASP A 149 12.88 -9.08 -3.18
CA ASP A 149 13.14 -10.12 -4.17
C ASP A 149 12.95 -9.60 -5.61
N ALA A 150 12.09 -8.60 -5.79
CA ALA A 150 11.76 -8.02 -7.10
C ALA A 150 12.76 -6.95 -7.55
N VAL A 151 13.46 -6.30 -6.61
CA VAL A 151 14.35 -5.17 -6.91
C VAL A 151 15.73 -5.64 -7.37
N PRO A 152 16.26 -5.14 -8.51
CA PRO A 152 17.61 -5.47 -8.95
C PRO A 152 18.69 -5.07 -7.93
N ALA A 153 19.83 -5.76 -7.97
CA ALA A 153 20.97 -5.42 -7.11
C ALA A 153 21.46 -3.98 -7.37
N GLY A 154 21.74 -3.23 -6.30
CA GLY A 154 22.21 -1.84 -6.38
C GLY A 154 21.12 -0.81 -6.69
N VAL A 155 19.86 -1.21 -6.71
CA VAL A 155 18.69 -0.34 -6.93
C VAL A 155 17.93 -0.15 -5.61
N GLU A 156 17.44 1.06 -5.36
CA GLU A 156 16.60 1.39 -4.21
C GLU A 156 15.11 1.39 -4.56
N VAL A 157 14.25 1.73 -3.60
CA VAL A 157 12.81 1.81 -3.80
C VAL A 157 12.35 3.24 -3.58
N LEU A 158 11.61 3.80 -4.54
CA LEU A 158 10.92 5.07 -4.39
C LEU A 158 9.42 4.81 -4.21
N ILE A 159 8.90 5.13 -3.02
CA ILE A 159 7.51 4.92 -2.64
C ILE A 159 6.71 6.21 -2.82
N ASN A 160 5.53 6.08 -3.45
CA ASN A 160 4.60 7.17 -3.75
C ASN A 160 5.32 8.35 -4.44
N PRO A 161 5.94 8.11 -5.62
CA PRO A 161 6.56 9.17 -6.40
C PRO A 161 5.58 10.34 -6.61
N ASN A 162 6.11 11.56 -6.63
CA ASN A 162 5.34 12.82 -6.70
C ASN A 162 4.42 13.14 -5.51
N SER A 163 4.32 12.26 -4.49
CA SER A 163 3.60 12.56 -3.25
C SER A 163 4.38 13.55 -2.37
N PRO A 164 3.71 14.47 -1.65
CA PRO A 164 4.34 15.28 -0.60
C PRO A 164 5.02 14.45 0.49
N ALA A 165 4.60 13.20 0.67
CA ALA A 165 5.17 12.24 1.61
C ALA A 165 5.99 11.12 0.93
N SER A 166 6.50 11.37 -0.29
CA SER A 166 7.36 10.44 -1.02
C SER A 166 8.57 10.02 -0.18
N CYS A 167 8.94 8.74 -0.26
CA CYS A 167 10.01 8.17 0.56
C CYS A 167 10.90 7.24 -0.27
N ARG A 168 12.22 7.43 -0.16
CA ARG A 168 13.23 6.51 -0.70
C ARG A 168 13.70 5.56 0.38
N LEU A 169 13.67 4.25 0.10
CA LEU A 169 14.13 3.20 1.01
C LEU A 169 15.19 2.33 0.35
N THR A 170 16.21 1.98 1.13
CA THR A 170 17.17 0.95 0.74
C THR A 170 16.49 -0.42 0.74
N VAL A 171 16.84 -1.28 -0.20
CA VAL A 171 16.36 -2.68 -0.21
C VAL A 171 16.78 -3.42 1.07
N ALA A 172 17.91 -3.06 1.67
CA ALA A 172 18.37 -3.64 2.92
C ALA A 172 17.40 -3.37 4.09
N ALA A 173 16.79 -2.18 4.15
CA ALA A 173 15.80 -1.83 5.17
C ALA A 173 14.49 -2.62 5.02
N LEU A 174 14.19 -3.10 3.81
CA LEU A 174 12.96 -3.83 3.49
C LEU A 174 13.06 -5.33 3.71
N ARG A 175 14.23 -5.87 4.06
CA ARG A 175 14.35 -7.31 4.31
C ARG A 175 13.69 -7.66 5.65
N PRO A 176 12.73 -8.60 5.68
CA PRO A 176 12.18 -9.09 6.94
C PRO A 176 13.31 -9.61 7.84
N PRO A 177 13.23 -9.41 9.16
CA PRO A 177 14.15 -10.07 10.07
C PRO A 177 14.03 -11.58 9.86
N ALA A 178 15.15 -12.29 9.95
CA ALA A 178 15.13 -13.75 9.91
C ALA A 178 14.13 -14.29 10.95
N PRO A 179 13.35 -15.33 10.62
CA PRO A 179 12.44 -15.94 11.59
C PRO A 179 13.25 -16.33 12.83
N ARG A 180 12.76 -15.93 14.01
CA ARG A 180 13.36 -16.37 15.27
C ARG A 180 13.09 -17.87 15.40
N VAL A 181 14.14 -18.67 15.37
CA VAL A 181 14.13 -20.12 15.62
C VAL A 181 14.00 -20.38 17.12
#